data_AF-A0A9X8R8P4-F1
#
_entry.id   AF-A0A9X8R8P4-F1
#
_cell.length_a   1.000
_cell.length_b   1.000
_cell.length_c   1.000
_cell.angle_alpha   90.00
_cell.angle_beta   90.00
_cell.angle_gamma   90.00
#
_symmetry.space_group_name_H-M   'P 1'
#
loop_
_entity.id
_entity.type
_entity.pdbx_description
1 polymer ?
#
loop_
_entity_poly.entity_id
_entity_poly.type
_entity_poly.pdbx_seq_one_letter_code
_entity_poly.pdbx_strand_id
1 'polypeptide(L)' 'MRRRKELTEDELRIIKKKISDGEAYEAFFKDCYLRNLRPATIEYYKNEFHGAKKIINK' A
#
# COMPACT_ATOMS: atom_id res chain seq x y z
N MET A 1 -2.60 -6.04 -36.70
CA MET A 1 -2.20 -5.71 -35.31
C MET A 1 -3.02 -6.53 -34.34
N ARG A 2 -2.54 -7.72 -33.95
CA ARG A 2 -3.20 -8.53 -32.92
C ARG A 2 -2.69 -8.04 -31.56
N ARG A 3 -3.59 -7.62 -30.67
CA ARG A 3 -3.29 -7.53 -29.24
C ARG A 3 -2.95 -8.96 -28.78
N ARG A 4 -1.66 -9.32 -28.82
CA ARG A 4 -1.18 -10.41 -27.98
C ARG A 4 -1.56 -10.02 -26.55
N LYS A 5 -2.05 -10.97 -25.75
CA LYS A 5 -2.42 -10.76 -24.34
C LYS A 5 -1.17 -10.51 -23.47
N GLU A 6 -0.21 -9.78 -24.01
CA GLU A 6 1.10 -9.53 -23.46
C GLU A 6 1.16 -8.03 -23.19
N LEU A 7 1.45 -7.70 -21.95
CA LEU A 7 1.67 -6.34 -21.51
C LEU A 7 3.02 -5.88 -22.07
N THR A 8 3.09 -4.61 -22.43
CA THR A 8 4.35 -3.95 -22.81
C THR A 8 5.33 -3.96 -21.63
N GLU A 9 6.63 -3.79 -21.91
CA GLU A 9 7.65 -3.75 -20.85
C GLU A 9 7.37 -2.66 -19.81
N ASP A 10 6.86 -1.50 -20.23
CA ASP A 10 6.47 -0.41 -19.34
C ASP A 10 5.28 -0.77 -18.45
N GLU A 11 4.24 -1.39 -19.02
CA GLU A 11 3.09 -1.89 -18.26
C GLU A 11 3.49 -2.99 -17.28
N LEU A 12 4.39 -3.89 -17.68
CA LEU A 12 4.98 -4.89 -16.80
C LEU A 12 5.80 -4.24 -15.69
N ARG A 13 6.49 -3.13 -15.95
CA ARG A 13 7.27 -2.39 -14.95
C ARG A 13 6.38 -1.74 -13.91
N ILE A 14 5.20 -1.26 -14.31
CA ILE A 14 4.19 -0.72 -13.40
C ILE A 14 3.66 -1.83 -12.48
N ILE A 15 3.35 -3.02 -13.02
CA ILE A 15 2.85 -4.16 -12.24
C ILE A 15 3.95 -4.73 -11.32
N LYS A 16 5.19 -4.77 -11.79
CA LYS A 16 6.35 -5.26 -11.01
C LYS A 16 6.91 -4.20 -10.06
N LYS A 17 6.34 -2.99 -10.00
CA LYS A 17 6.81 -1.95 -9.09
C LYS A 17 6.62 -2.47 -7.67
N LYS A 18 7.74 -2.87 -7.04
CA LYS A 18 7.76 -3.19 -5.63
C LYS A 18 7.47 -1.90 -4.88
N ILE A 19 6.32 -1.85 -4.23
CA ILE A 19 6.00 -0.78 -3.29
C ILE A 19 6.87 -0.98 -2.05
N SER A 20 7.46 0.09 -1.56
CA SER A 20 8.08 0.08 -0.23
C SER A 20 6.99 0.01 0.85
N ASP A 21 7.34 -0.49 2.03
CA ASP A 21 6.41 -0.52 3.16
C ASP A 21 5.87 0.88 3.49
N GLY A 22 6.72 1.91 3.35
CA GLY A 22 6.33 3.32 3.52
C GLY A 22 5.23 3.74 2.54
N GLU A 23 5.43 3.49 1.24
CA GLU A 23 4.41 3.77 0.22
C GLU A 23 3.12 2.99 0.47
N ALA A 24 3.22 1.74 0.91
CA ALA A 24 2.06 0.90 1.24
C ALA A 24 1.27 1.47 2.44
N TYR A 25 1.97 1.94 3.49
CA TYR A 25 1.34 2.56 4.65
C TYR A 25 0.63 3.86 4.28
N GLU A 26 1.27 4.73 3.51
CA GLU A 26 0.66 5.98 3.06
C GLU A 26 -0.59 5.73 2.22
N ALA A 27 -0.52 4.78 1.28
CA ALA A 27 -1.67 4.39 0.46
C ALA A 27 -2.83 3.85 1.32
N PHE A 28 -2.52 3.02 2.32
CA PHE A 28 -3.52 2.48 3.24
C PHE A 28 -4.22 3.57 4.06
N PHE A 29 -3.46 4.49 4.68
CA PHE A 29 -4.08 5.54 5.48
C PHE A 29 -4.84 6.54 4.62
N LYS A 30 -4.35 6.85 3.42
CA LYS A 30 -5.09 7.66 2.45
C LYS A 30 -6.45 7.03 2.11
N ASP A 31 -6.50 5.73 1.87
CA ASP A 31 -7.76 5.01 1.65
C ASP A 31 -8.69 5.08 2.88
N CYS A 32 -8.14 4.95 4.10
CA CYS A 32 -8.91 5.09 5.33
C CYS A 32 -9.57 6.47 5.47
N TYR A 33 -8.85 7.55 5.14
CA TYR A 33 -9.41 8.90 5.14
C TYR A 33 -10.48 9.09 4.05
N LEU A 34 -10.26 8.55 2.84
CA LEU A 34 -11.23 8.62 1.74
C LEU A 34 -12.54 7.89 2.06
N ARG A 35 -12.47 6.83 2.85
CA ARG A 35 -13.65 6.09 3.36
C ARG A 35 -14.30 6.73 4.58
N ASN A 36 -13.82 7.90 5.03
CA ASN A 36 -14.29 8.60 6.23
C ASN A 36 -14.29 7.69 7.48
N LEU A 37 -13.24 6.88 7.67
CA LEU A 37 -13.08 6.16 8.92
C LEU A 37 -12.95 7.15 10.09
N ARG A 38 -13.44 6.74 11.26
CA ARG A 38 -13.36 7.58 12.47
C ARG A 38 -11.89 7.85 12.81
N PRO A 39 -11.53 9.07 13.25
CA PRO A 39 -10.15 9.40 13.63
C PRO A 39 -9.56 8.43 14.65
N ALA A 40 -10.35 8.01 15.65
CA ALA A 40 -9.92 7.04 16.66
C ALA A 40 -9.54 5.66 16.06
N THR A 41 -10.24 5.22 15.01
CA THR A 41 -9.92 3.97 14.30
C THR A 41 -8.62 4.10 13.52
N ILE A 42 -8.39 5.26 12.89
CA ILE A 42 -7.16 5.55 12.16
C ILE A 42 -5.96 5.61 13.12
N GLU A 43 -6.11 6.26 14.27
CA GLU A 43 -5.11 6.30 15.34
C GLU A 43 -4.81 4.90 15.88
N TYR A 44 -5.83 4.07 16.11
CA TYR A 44 -5.65 2.67 16.49
C TYR A 44 -4.76 1.93 15.48
N TYR A 45 -5.07 2.01 14.19
CA TYR A 45 -4.25 1.37 13.16
C TYR A 45 -2.81 1.86 13.14
N LYS A 46 -2.56 3.17 13.29
CA LYS A 46 -1.19 3.71 13.38
C LYS A 46 -0.40 3.08 14.53
N ASN A 47 -1.01 2.92 15.69
CA ASN A 47 -0.37 2.34 16.86
C ASN A 47 -0.06 0.85 16.65
N GLU A 48 -1.01 0.09 16.12
CA GLU A 48 -0.82 -1.33 15.78
C GLU A 48 0.30 -1.52 14.75
N PHE A 49 0.32 -0.71 13.68
CA PHE A 49 1.39 -0.76 12.68
C PHE A 49 2.76 -0.43 13.27
N HIS A 50 2.84 0.57 14.15
CA HIS A 50 4.09 0.91 14.83
C HIS A 50 4.58 -0.23 15.74
N GLY A 51 3.67 -0.91 16.43
CA GLY A 51 3.95 -2.10 17.23
C GLY A 51 4.44 -3.27 16.36
N ALA A 52 3.70 -3.60 15.30
CA ALA A 52 4.05 -4.67 14.38
C ALA A 52 5.40 -4.44 13.69
N LYS A 53 5.71 -3.21 13.29
CA LYS A 53 7.01 -2.87 12.68
C LYS A 53 8.19 -3.20 13.60
N LYS A 54 8.05 -3.01 14.92
CA LYS A 54 9.10 -3.37 15.90
C LYS A 54 9.32 -4.87 16.00
N ILE A 55 8.30 -5.67 15.72
CA ILE A 55 8.38 -7.14 15.75
C ILE A 55 8.98 -7.66 14.43
N ILE A 56 8.57 -7.10 13.29
CA ILE A 56 9.02 -7.55 11.96
C ILE A 56 10.50 -7.22 11.72
N ASN A 57 11.00 -6.12 12.27
CA ASN A 57 12.39 -5.68 12.12
C ASN A 57 13.35 -6.26 13.18
N LYS A 58 12.91 -7.19 14.02
CA LYS A 58 13.70 -7.84 15.06
C LYS A 58 14.16 -9.22 14.62
#